data_AF-A0A7S3XGW2-F1
#
_entry.id   AF-A0A7S3XGW2-F1
#
_cell.length_a   1.000
_cell.length_b   1.000
_cell.length_c   1.000
_cell.angle_alpha   90.00
_cell.angle_beta   90.00
_cell.angle_gamma   90.00
#
_symmetry.space_group_name_H-M   'P 1'
#
loop_
_entity.id
_entity.type
_entity.pdbx_description
1 polymer ?
#
loop_
_entity_poly.entity_id
_entity_poly.type
_entity_poly.pdbx_seq_one_letter_code
_entity_poly.pdbx_strand_id
1 'polypeptide(L)'
;DGLDALKAENDRLRSEVAEALRVQNQLLQLELLNVEPEVVDLGGSPHNGTTISMAVDDVVKVHLRASGGTGYSWRYLDPSAVTNCIPVVTMVHEETYAGSVIGSPVVFEFQLKGQMEGTGFARFELQSPGSDGKLASQGVTALQVQVGDAKTQACDGDISVVA
;
A
#
# COMPACT_ATOMS: atom_id res chain seq x y z
N ASP A 1 -60.20 2.81 4.46
CA ASP A 1 -59.70 2.04 5.62
C ASP A 1 -58.59 1.06 5.24
N GLY A 2 -58.83 0.05 4.39
CA GLY A 2 -57.78 -0.94 4.05
C GLY A 2 -56.60 -0.42 3.20
N LEU A 3 -56.85 0.54 2.30
CA LEU A 3 -55.82 1.11 1.42
C LEU A 3 -54.81 1.99 2.17
N ASP A 4 -55.28 2.74 3.16
CA ASP A 4 -54.43 3.61 3.97
C ASP A 4 -53.53 2.80 4.92
N ALA A 5 -54.06 1.69 5.46
CA ALA A 5 -53.28 0.74 6.25
C ALA A 5 -52.17 0.07 5.42
N LEU A 6 -52.48 -0.34 4.18
CA LEU A 6 -51.50 -0.91 3.25
C LEU A 6 -50.41 0.09 2.84
N LYS A 7 -50.75 1.38 2.68
CA LYS A 7 -49.76 2.43 2.42
C LYS A 7 -48.83 2.64 3.62
N ALA A 8 -49.39 2.74 4.81
CA ALA A 8 -48.61 2.90 6.03
C ALA A 8 -47.63 1.72 6.25
N GLU A 9 -48.06 0.51 5.93
CA GLU A 9 -47.20 -0.67 6.03
C GLU A 9 -46.14 -0.72 4.92
N ASN A 10 -46.44 -0.28 3.70
CA ASN A 10 -45.45 -0.16 2.63
C ASN A 10 -44.35 0.86 2.98
N ASP A 11 -44.74 2.00 3.55
CA ASP A 11 -43.80 3.04 3.97
C ASP A 11 -42.93 2.57 5.14
N ARG A 12 -43.50 1.80 6.08
CA ARG A 12 -42.77 1.15 7.17
C ARG A 12 -41.72 0.17 6.64
N LEU A 13 -42.13 -0.73 5.74
CA LEU A 13 -41.23 -1.73 5.14
C LEU A 13 -40.11 -1.07 4.32
N ARG A 14 -40.41 0.02 3.59
CA ARG A 14 -39.39 0.79 2.86
C ARG A 14 -38.35 1.40 3.79
N SER A 15 -38.79 1.91 4.94
CA SER A 15 -37.87 2.44 5.96
C SER A 15 -37.00 1.35 6.59
N GLU A 16 -37.57 0.17 6.89
CA GLU A 16 -36.82 -0.98 7.41
C GLU A 16 -35.77 -1.49 6.41
N VAL A 17 -36.11 -1.57 5.12
CA VAL A 17 -35.18 -1.95 4.06
C VAL A 17 -34.06 -0.92 3.90
N ALA A 18 -34.37 0.38 3.94
CA ALA A 18 -33.36 1.43 3.84
C ALA A 18 -32.36 1.38 5.01
N GLU A 19 -32.84 1.15 6.23
CA GLU A 19 -31.98 1.03 7.41
C GLU A 19 -31.15 -0.26 7.37
N ALA A 20 -31.74 -1.38 6.95
CA ALA A 20 -30.99 -2.63 6.75
C ALA A 20 -29.86 -2.47 5.72
N LEU A 21 -30.12 -1.78 4.61
CA LEU A 21 -29.11 -1.51 3.57
C LEU A 21 -27.99 -0.59 4.10
N ARG A 22 -28.34 0.39 4.93
CA ARG A 22 -27.38 1.30 5.57
C ARG A 22 -26.49 0.53 6.54
N VAL A 23 -27.07 -0.31 7.40
CA VAL A 23 -26.32 -1.16 8.35
C VAL A 23 -25.43 -2.15 7.61
N GLN A 24 -25.91 -2.76 6.53
CA GLN A 24 -25.11 -3.69 5.73
C GLN A 24 -23.90 -3.01 5.08
N ASN A 25 -24.07 -1.78 4.56
CA ASN A 25 -22.95 -0.99 4.04
C ASN A 25 -21.94 -0.60 5.13
N GLN A 26 -22.40 -0.30 6.35
CA GLN A 26 -21.50 -0.01 7.48
C GLN A 26 -20.72 -1.25 7.93
N LEU A 27 -21.34 -2.43 7.94
CA LEU A 27 -20.66 -3.68 8.27
C LEU A 27 -19.61 -4.06 7.21
N LEU A 28 -19.90 -3.85 5.93
CA LEU A 28 -18.94 -4.07 4.85
C LEU A 28 -17.70 -3.17 4.99
N GLN A 29 -17.89 -1.92 5.40
CA GLN A 29 -16.77 -1.00 5.68
C GLN A 29 -15.93 -1.44 6.88
N LEU A 30 -16.54 -2.09 7.88
CA LEU A 30 -15.84 -2.63 9.04
C LEU A 30 -15.09 -3.94 8.71
N GLU A 31 -15.64 -4.81 7.85
CA GLU A 31 -14.94 -6.00 7.36
C GLU A 31 -13.70 -5.64 6.53
N LEU A 32 -13.79 -4.61 5.68
CA LEU A 32 -12.63 -4.06 4.96
C LEU A 32 -11.53 -3.52 5.90
N LEU A 33 -11.88 -3.16 7.14
CA LEU A 33 -10.94 -2.67 8.14
C LEU A 33 -10.23 -3.80 8.90
N ASN A 34 -10.77 -5.03 8.87
CA ASN A 34 -10.32 -6.17 9.67
C ASN A 34 -9.45 -7.19 8.90
N VAL A 35 -9.18 -6.95 7.62
CA VAL A 35 -8.14 -7.69 6.91
C VAL A 35 -6.80 -7.11 7.34
N GLU A 36 -6.05 -7.86 8.15
CA GLU A 36 -4.67 -7.47 8.46
C GLU A 36 -3.89 -7.44 7.14
N PRO A 37 -3.33 -6.28 6.75
CA PRO A 37 -2.57 -6.17 5.51
C PRO A 37 -1.37 -7.12 5.57
N GLU A 38 -1.13 -7.84 4.48
CA GLU A 38 0.03 -8.72 4.37
C GLU A 38 1.30 -7.91 4.62
N VAL A 39 2.17 -8.42 5.51
CA VAL A 39 3.41 -7.76 5.88
C VAL A 39 4.56 -8.43 5.15
N VAL A 40 5.29 -7.63 4.38
CA VAL A 40 6.49 -8.03 3.63
C VAL A 40 7.70 -7.38 4.27
N ASP A 41 8.53 -8.16 4.97
CA ASP A 41 9.76 -7.68 5.60
C ASP A 41 10.94 -7.79 4.63
N LEU A 42 11.37 -6.66 4.08
CA LEU A 42 12.51 -6.56 3.17
C LEU A 42 13.86 -6.41 3.91
N GLY A 43 13.85 -6.43 5.25
CA GLY A 43 15.03 -6.25 6.10
C GLY A 43 16.08 -7.36 5.94
N GLY A 44 16.96 -7.22 4.95
CA GLY A 44 18.11 -8.11 4.74
C GLY A 44 18.22 -8.79 3.38
N SER A 45 17.53 -8.30 2.33
CA SER A 45 17.66 -8.77 0.94
C SER A 45 16.93 -10.05 0.47
N PRO A 46 16.03 -10.75 1.20
CA PRO A 46 15.41 -11.96 0.67
C PRO A 46 14.30 -11.74 -0.37
N HIS A 47 13.84 -10.49 -0.57
CA HIS A 47 12.67 -10.20 -1.42
C HIS A 47 12.91 -9.15 -2.51
N ASN A 48 14.15 -8.69 -2.71
CA ASN A 48 14.48 -7.80 -3.83
C ASN A 48 14.22 -8.54 -5.15
N GLY A 49 13.32 -8.01 -5.98
CA GLY A 49 12.85 -8.68 -7.20
C GLY A 49 11.88 -9.84 -6.99
N THR A 50 11.35 -10.06 -5.78
CA THR A 50 10.26 -11.01 -5.55
C THR A 50 8.93 -10.42 -6.00
N THR A 51 8.07 -11.27 -6.58
CA THR A 51 6.70 -10.92 -6.94
C THR A 51 5.77 -11.19 -5.77
N ILE A 52 4.97 -10.19 -5.39
CA ILE A 52 3.82 -10.38 -4.49
C ILE A 52 2.55 -10.28 -5.31
N SER A 53 1.56 -11.10 -4.96
CA SER A 53 0.23 -11.05 -5.53
C SER A 53 -0.73 -10.41 -4.54
N MET A 54 -1.52 -9.44 -4.98
CA MET A 54 -2.57 -8.77 -4.20
C MET A 54 -3.82 -8.56 -5.06
N ALA A 55 -4.98 -8.33 -4.48
CA ALA A 55 -6.16 -7.90 -5.24
C ALA A 55 -6.14 -6.39 -5.51
N VAL A 56 -7.03 -5.92 -6.39
CA VAL A 56 -7.31 -4.48 -6.51
C VAL A 56 -7.91 -3.99 -5.20
N ASP A 57 -7.52 -2.79 -4.78
CA ASP A 57 -7.86 -2.16 -3.50
C ASP A 57 -7.26 -2.79 -2.24
N ASP A 58 -6.58 -3.95 -2.34
CA ASP A 58 -5.83 -4.52 -1.22
C ASP A 58 -4.66 -3.61 -0.82
N VAL A 59 -4.32 -3.67 0.46
CA VAL A 59 -3.18 -2.97 1.04
C VAL A 59 -2.14 -3.98 1.51
N VAL A 60 -0.89 -3.77 1.12
CA VAL A 60 0.28 -4.51 1.60
C VAL A 60 1.21 -3.58 2.35
N LYS A 61 1.71 -4.04 3.49
CA LYS A 61 2.72 -3.35 4.29
C LYS A 61 4.09 -3.84 3.88
N VAL A 62 4.96 -2.91 3.53
CA VAL A 62 6.37 -3.17 3.24
C VAL A 62 7.20 -2.59 4.38
N HIS A 63 7.97 -3.45 5.06
CA HIS A 63 8.89 -3.06 6.11
C HIS A 63 10.32 -3.06 5.59
N LEU A 64 10.97 -1.91 5.63
CA LEU A 64 12.37 -1.73 5.28
C LEU A 64 13.15 -1.30 6.52
N ARG A 65 14.30 -1.93 6.74
CA ARG A 65 15.15 -1.64 7.91
C ARG A 65 16.37 -0.83 7.51
N ALA A 66 16.73 0.13 8.33
CA ALA A 66 18.03 0.80 8.27
C ALA A 66 18.73 0.70 9.63
N SER A 67 20.06 0.75 9.61
CA SER A 67 20.85 0.77 10.84
C SER A 67 20.50 1.98 11.70
N GLY A 68 20.30 1.78 13.01
CA GLY A 68 20.02 2.85 13.94
C GLY A 68 21.19 3.82 14.11
N GLY A 69 20.91 5.10 14.28
CA GLY A 69 21.92 6.11 14.63
C GLY A 69 22.86 6.51 13.49
N THR A 70 22.68 5.99 12.28
CA THR A 70 23.50 6.31 11.11
C THR A 70 22.90 7.43 10.23
N GLY A 71 21.65 7.83 10.49
CA GLY A 71 20.92 8.81 9.70
C GLY A 71 20.39 8.28 8.36
N TYR A 72 20.50 6.97 8.11
CA TYR A 72 19.96 6.37 6.90
C TYR A 72 18.43 6.36 6.92
N SER A 73 17.83 6.56 5.76
CA SER A 73 16.38 6.53 5.58
C SER A 73 15.99 5.85 4.28
N TRP A 74 14.82 5.22 4.27
CA TRP A 74 14.22 4.70 3.05
C TRP A 74 13.22 5.71 2.50
N ARG A 75 13.13 5.80 1.17
CA ARG A 75 12.17 6.66 0.47
C ARG A 75 11.46 5.86 -0.63
N TYR A 76 10.14 5.92 -0.68
CA TYR A 76 9.38 5.41 -1.83
C TYR A 76 9.59 6.29 -3.07
N LEU A 77 9.89 5.65 -4.21
CA LEU A 77 10.02 6.31 -5.50
C LEU A 77 8.71 6.16 -6.27
N ASP A 78 7.92 7.23 -6.30
CA ASP A 78 6.62 7.23 -6.99
C ASP A 78 6.80 7.03 -8.52
N PRO A 79 6.26 5.94 -9.10
CA PRO A 79 6.38 5.68 -10.54
C PRO A 79 5.61 6.69 -11.40
N SER A 80 4.59 7.36 -10.84
CA SER A 80 3.81 8.37 -11.56
C SER A 80 4.59 9.68 -11.77
N ALA A 81 5.62 9.92 -10.97
CA ALA A 81 6.49 11.09 -11.12
C ALA A 81 7.43 10.98 -12.34
N VAL A 82 7.63 9.77 -12.85
CA VAL A 82 8.58 9.47 -13.95
C VAL A 82 7.87 9.12 -15.25
N THR A 83 6.62 8.64 -15.17
CA THR A 83 5.86 8.16 -16.33
C THR A 83 4.47 8.81 -16.38
N ASN A 84 3.98 9.15 -17.57
CA ASN A 84 2.58 9.60 -17.78
C ASN A 84 1.58 8.44 -17.70
N CYS A 85 1.86 7.44 -16.86
CA CYS A 85 1.08 6.22 -16.76
C CYS A 85 0.53 6.04 -15.35
N ILE A 86 -0.62 5.37 -15.25
CA ILE A 86 -1.27 5.07 -13.97
C ILE A 86 -0.50 3.91 -13.33
N PRO A 87 0.07 4.08 -12.13
CA PRO A 87 0.83 3.00 -11.49
C PRO A 87 -0.11 1.90 -10.99
N VAL A 88 0.34 0.64 -11.11
CA VAL A 88 -0.38 -0.55 -10.64
C VAL A 88 -0.61 -0.52 -9.13
N VAL A 89 0.34 0.05 -8.40
CA VAL A 89 0.27 0.29 -6.96
C VAL A 89 0.62 1.72 -6.62
N THR A 90 0.01 2.26 -5.58
CA THR A 90 0.36 3.58 -5.02
C THR A 90 0.68 3.44 -3.55
N MET A 91 1.64 4.24 -3.07
CA MET A 91 1.87 4.38 -1.64
C MET A 91 0.76 5.26 -1.07
N VAL A 92 0.05 4.74 -0.07
CA VAL A 92 -1.04 5.44 0.61
C VAL A 92 -0.67 5.89 2.02
N HIS A 93 0.37 5.30 2.61
CA HIS A 93 0.86 5.65 3.94
C HIS A 93 2.34 5.33 4.10
N GLU A 94 3.03 6.12 4.91
CA GLU A 94 4.42 5.93 5.33
C GLU A 94 4.54 6.22 6.82
N GLU A 95 5.18 5.31 7.56
CA GLU A 95 5.45 5.47 8.99
C GLU A 95 6.86 5.00 9.34
N THR A 96 7.49 5.64 10.33
CA THR A 96 8.83 5.28 10.80
C THR A 96 8.79 4.91 12.26
N TYR A 97 9.25 3.69 12.57
CA TYR A 97 9.38 3.17 13.92
C TYR A 97 10.86 3.14 14.31
N ALA A 98 11.25 4.04 15.22
CA ALA A 98 12.59 4.07 15.78
C ALA A 98 12.62 3.30 17.11
N GLY A 99 13.60 2.42 17.28
CA GLY A 99 13.86 1.78 18.57
C GLY A 99 14.26 2.80 19.63
N SER A 100 13.92 2.52 20.89
CA SER A 100 14.18 3.40 22.03
C SER A 100 15.65 3.41 22.50
N VAL A 101 16.49 2.53 21.95
CA VAL A 101 17.90 2.37 22.32
C VAL A 101 18.80 2.82 21.17
N ILE A 102 19.88 3.54 21.48
CA ILE A 102 20.88 3.96 20.50
C ILE A 102 21.45 2.72 19.80
N GLY A 103 21.41 2.73 18.46
CA GLY A 103 21.87 1.62 17.62
C GLY A 103 20.80 0.59 17.28
N SER A 104 19.59 0.67 17.86
CA SER A 104 18.47 -0.17 17.42
C SER A 104 18.08 0.14 15.97
N PRO A 105 17.80 -0.88 15.14
CA PRO A 105 17.32 -0.67 13.78
C PRO A 105 16.11 0.27 13.74
N VAL A 106 16.04 1.09 12.70
CA VAL A 106 14.86 1.88 12.36
C VAL A 106 14.08 1.11 11.31
N VAL A 107 12.78 0.96 11.52
CA VAL A 107 11.86 0.32 10.56
C VAL A 107 11.07 1.41 9.87
N PHE A 108 11.04 1.36 8.54
CA PHE A 108 10.22 2.20 7.66
C PHE A 108 9.10 1.31 7.12
N GLU A 109 7.86 1.62 7.47
CA GLU A 109 6.67 0.99 6.92
C GLU A 109 6.13 1.81 5.77
N PHE A 110 5.90 1.17 4.63
CA PHE A 110 5.20 1.73 3.48
C PHE A 110 3.95 0.90 3.22
N GLN A 111 2.79 1.53 3.16
CA GLN A 111 1.56 0.85 2.76
C GLN A 111 1.30 1.10 1.29
N LEU A 112 1.30 0.03 0.51
CA LEU A 112 1.03 0.02 -0.92
C LEU A 112 -0.39 -0.46 -1.17
N LYS A 113 -1.15 0.27 -1.96
CA LYS A 113 -2.51 -0.10 -2.35
C LYS A 113 -2.57 -0.47 -3.83
N GLY A 114 -3.14 -1.63 -4.14
CA GLY A 114 -3.45 -2.04 -5.52
C GLY A 114 -4.45 -1.08 -6.16
N GLN A 115 -4.07 -0.44 -7.28
CA GLN A 115 -4.92 0.53 -7.97
C GLN A 115 -5.66 -0.09 -9.16
N MET A 116 -4.97 -0.95 -9.90
CA MET A 116 -5.52 -1.56 -11.11
C MET A 116 -4.86 -2.90 -11.37
N GLU A 117 -5.56 -3.79 -12.08
CA GLU A 117 -5.01 -5.08 -12.47
C GLU A 117 -3.78 -4.91 -13.37
N GLY A 118 -2.76 -5.72 -13.11
CA GLY A 118 -1.52 -5.70 -13.88
C GLY A 118 -0.31 -6.08 -13.04
N THR A 119 0.84 -6.09 -13.70
CA THR A 119 2.13 -6.30 -13.04
C THR A 119 2.93 -5.01 -13.12
N GLY A 120 3.48 -4.55 -12.00
CA GLY A 120 4.31 -3.35 -11.91
C GLY A 120 5.38 -3.47 -10.82
N PHE A 121 6.00 -2.34 -10.48
CA PHE A 121 7.06 -2.28 -9.46
C PHE A 121 6.81 -1.19 -8.43
N ALA A 122 7.04 -1.53 -7.16
CA ALA A 122 7.24 -0.57 -6.08
C ALA A 122 8.74 -0.43 -5.82
N ARG A 123 9.24 0.81 -5.81
CA ARG A 123 10.69 1.09 -5.70
C ARG A 123 11.00 1.89 -4.46
N PHE A 124 12.09 1.55 -3.80
CA PHE A 124 12.53 2.18 -2.56
C PHE A 124 14.02 2.51 -2.67
N GLU A 125 14.36 3.73 -2.33
CA GLU A 125 15.74 4.21 -2.33
C GLU A 125 16.24 4.35 -0.89
N LEU A 126 17.40 3.75 -0.61
CA LEU A 126 18.12 3.98 0.63
C LEU A 126 18.94 5.26 0.49
N GLN A 127 18.76 6.19 1.40
CA GLN A 127 19.45 7.46 1.44
C GLN A 127 20.28 7.56 2.72
N SER A 128 21.44 8.22 2.64
CA SER A 128 22.26 8.57 3.80
C SER A 128 22.56 10.07 3.81
N PRO A 129 22.88 10.67 4.96
CA PRO A 129 23.40 12.01 5.02
C PRO A 129 24.76 12.07 4.31
N GLY A 130 24.87 12.93 3.32
CA GLY A 130 26.11 13.24 2.61
C GLY A 130 27.00 14.15 3.43
N SER A 131 28.29 14.20 3.07
CA SER A 131 29.28 15.06 3.71
C SER A 131 28.98 16.56 3.59
N ASP A 132 28.16 16.94 2.62
CA ASP A 132 27.68 18.30 2.36
C ASP A 132 26.32 18.59 3.02
N GLY A 133 25.80 17.66 3.84
CA GLY A 133 24.50 17.77 4.50
C GLY A 133 23.30 17.46 3.60
N LYS A 134 23.51 17.12 2.32
CA LYS A 134 22.45 16.66 1.42
C LYS A 134 22.27 15.15 1.52
N LEU A 135 21.08 14.64 1.24
CA LEU A 135 20.87 13.19 1.18
C LEU A 135 21.52 12.61 -0.08
N ALA A 136 22.31 11.55 0.09
CA ALA A 136 22.97 10.82 -0.98
C ALA A 136 22.32 9.44 -1.14
N SER A 137 22.01 9.06 -2.38
CA SER A 137 21.52 7.72 -2.72
C SER A 137 22.59 6.67 -2.42
N GLN A 138 22.20 5.60 -1.73
CA GLN A 138 23.05 4.47 -1.36
C GLN A 138 22.69 3.19 -2.11
N GLY A 139 21.53 3.18 -2.76
CA GLY A 139 21.04 2.03 -3.52
C GLY A 139 19.52 2.06 -3.65
N VAL A 140 19.02 1.28 -4.60
CA VAL A 140 17.59 1.11 -4.87
C VAL A 140 17.23 -0.36 -4.75
N THR A 141 16.13 -0.67 -4.08
CA THR A 141 15.49 -1.99 -4.10
C THR A 141 14.13 -1.87 -4.77
N ALA A 142 13.72 -2.92 -5.46
CA ALA A 142 12.44 -2.99 -6.13
C ALA A 142 11.70 -4.25 -5.72
N LEU A 143 10.39 -4.10 -5.55
CA LEU A 143 9.45 -5.17 -5.30
C LEU A 143 8.54 -5.26 -6.52
N GLN A 144 8.48 -6.44 -7.13
CA GLN A 144 7.54 -6.68 -8.21
C GLN A 144 6.17 -6.94 -7.59
N VAL A 145 5.14 -6.27 -8.09
CA VAL A 145 3.78 -6.41 -7.58
C VAL A 145 2.86 -6.82 -8.71
N GLN A 146 2.12 -7.88 -8.49
CA GLN A 146 1.07 -8.38 -9.36
C GLN A 146 -0.28 -8.12 -8.68
N VAL A 147 -1.13 -7.33 -9.33
CA VAL A 147 -2.47 -6.99 -8.86
C VAL A 147 -3.49 -7.75 -9.69
N GLY A 148 -4.33 -8.56 -9.03
CA GLY A 148 -5.33 -9.42 -9.66
C GLY A 148 -4.73 -10.54 -10.52
N ASP A 149 -5.56 -11.10 -11.41
CA ASP A 149 -5.18 -12.15 -12.38
C ASP A 149 -4.45 -11.54 -13.59
N ALA A 150 -3.38 -10.78 -13.33
CA ALA A 150 -2.68 -9.97 -14.32
C ALA A 150 -2.21 -10.81 -15.52
N LYS A 151 -2.81 -10.56 -16.68
CA LYS A 151 -2.30 -11.00 -18.00
C LYS A 151 -1.54 -9.89 -18.75
N THR A 152 -1.51 -8.69 -18.18
CA THR A 152 -1.01 -7.47 -18.80
C THR A 152 0.07 -6.85 -17.91
N GLN A 153 1.27 -6.66 -18.48
CA GLN A 153 2.33 -5.89 -17.85
C GLN A 153 1.95 -4.40 -17.92
N ALA A 154 2.04 -3.70 -16.80
CA ALA A 154 1.80 -2.28 -16.72
C ALA A 154 3.09 -1.56 -16.30
N CYS A 155 3.25 -0.34 -16.80
CA CYS A 155 4.25 0.66 -16.44
C CYS A 155 5.59 0.10 -15.93
N ASP A 156 6.38 -0.43 -16.85
CA ASP A 156 7.80 -0.66 -16.56
C ASP A 156 8.50 0.70 -16.71
N GLY A 157 8.63 1.44 -15.62
CA GLY A 157 9.46 2.63 -15.64
C GLY A 157 10.90 2.16 -15.86
N ASP A 158 11.46 2.29 -17.05
CA ASP A 158 12.86 1.94 -17.33
C ASP A 158 13.79 2.60 -16.31
N ILE A 159 14.27 1.85 -15.32
CA ILE A 159 15.35 2.26 -14.44
C ILE A 159 16.29 1.08 -14.33
N SER A 160 17.44 1.23 -14.98
CA SER A 160 18.57 0.32 -14.86
C SER A 160 18.93 0.19 -13.38
N VAL A 161 18.71 -0.99 -12.80
CA VAL A 161 19.24 -1.35 -11.49
C VAL A 161 20.75 -1.45 -11.68
N VAL A 162 21.48 -0.40 -11.32
CA VAL A 162 22.94 -0.48 -11.25
C VAL A 162 23.25 -1.28 -9.99
N ALA A 163 23.57 -2.55 -10.19
CA ALA A 163 24.11 -3.45 -9.16
C ALA A 163 25.53 -3.03 -8.75
#